data_AF-A0A0R3IJR2-F1
#
_entry.id   AF-A0A0R3IJR2-F1
#
_cell.length_a   1.000
_cell.length_b   1.000
_cell.length_c   1.000
_cell.angle_alpha   90.00
_cell.angle_beta   90.00
_cell.angle_gamma   90.00
#
_symmetry.space_group_name_H-M   'P 1'
#
loop_
_entity.id
_entity.type
_entity.pdbx_description
1 polymer ?
#
loop_
_entity_poly.entity_id
_entity_poly.type
_entity_poly.pdbx_seq_one_letter_code
_entity_poly.pdbx_strand_id
1 'polypeptide(L)'
;MALRRKKALKLLVDGQPTATLVTTKVGPSLFQRLSALIENLVRLGIRLAGIGFRAGGAGLAATGVAHFIAPQPFESLSKVAFPEDTRRWVYQNGVTELLLGLALAFRRTRIVGSLGGLAYIGFLVSRLIGNANKS
;
A
#
# COMPACT_ATOMS: atom_id res chain seq x y z
N MET A 1 35.02 -53.02 43.56
CA MET A 1 33.80 -52.90 42.71
C MET A 1 32.48 -52.78 43.48
N ALA A 2 32.32 -53.32 44.69
CA ALA A 2 31.03 -53.35 45.41
C ALA A 2 30.48 -51.98 45.88
N LEU A 3 31.35 -50.99 46.13
CA LEU A 3 30.96 -49.68 46.67
C LEU A 3 30.11 -48.84 45.68
N ARG A 4 30.38 -48.98 44.38
CA ARG A 4 29.75 -48.20 43.32
C ARG A 4 28.28 -48.63 43.10
N ARG A 5 28.01 -49.93 43.27
CA ARG A 5 26.66 -50.52 43.15
C ARG A 5 25.75 -50.09 44.30
N LYS A 6 26.26 -50.04 45.54
CA LYS A 6 25.47 -49.61 46.71
C LYS A 6 25.06 -48.13 46.65
N LYS A 7 25.92 -47.27 46.11
CA LYS A 7 25.62 -45.83 45.93
C LYS A 7 24.56 -45.58 44.86
N ALA A 8 24.60 -46.33 43.77
CA ALA A 8 23.59 -46.27 42.70
C ALA A 8 22.23 -46.82 43.16
N LEU A 9 22.23 -47.85 44.01
CA LEU A 9 21.00 -48.38 44.61
C LEU A 9 20.39 -47.41 45.62
N LYS A 10 21.21 -46.68 46.39
CA LYS A 10 20.72 -45.61 47.28
C LYS A 10 20.04 -44.49 46.49
N LEU A 11 20.64 -44.06 45.37
CA LEU A 11 20.03 -43.11 44.43
C LEU A 11 18.69 -43.59 43.83
N LEU A 12 18.47 -44.90 43.77
CA LEU A 12 17.25 -45.50 43.22
C LEU A 12 16.17 -45.73 44.30
N VAL A 13 16.59 -45.94 45.55
CA VAL A 13 15.72 -46.19 46.72
C VAL A 13 15.30 -44.89 47.41
N ASP A 14 16.15 -43.86 47.41
CA ASP A 14 15.92 -42.58 48.11
C ASP A 14 14.94 -41.62 47.37
N GLY A 15 14.14 -42.16 46.45
CA GLY A 15 13.12 -41.43 45.72
C GLY A 15 13.62 -40.99 44.34
N GLN A 16 12.80 -41.26 43.32
CA GLN A 16 12.91 -40.60 42.02
C GLN A 16 13.20 -39.11 42.27
N PRO A 17 14.29 -38.54 41.72
CA PRO A 17 14.52 -37.12 41.86
C PRO A 17 13.25 -36.43 41.36
N THR A 18 12.52 -35.78 42.26
CA THR A 18 11.30 -35.06 41.92
C THR A 18 11.73 -33.98 40.96
N ALA A 19 11.63 -34.26 39.67
CA ALA A 19 11.93 -33.32 38.62
C ALA A 19 10.83 -32.27 38.69
N THR A 20 11.01 -31.29 39.55
CA THR A 20 10.24 -30.06 39.52
C THR A 20 10.49 -29.48 38.13
N LEU A 21 9.55 -29.71 37.21
CA LEU A 21 9.57 -29.10 35.88
C LEU A 21 9.39 -27.61 36.10
N VAL A 22 10.50 -26.91 36.31
CA VAL A 22 10.55 -25.47 36.19
C VAL A 22 10.35 -25.21 34.72
N THR A 23 9.08 -25.06 34.31
CA THR A 23 8.73 -24.55 32.99
C THR A 23 9.16 -23.09 33.03
N THR A 24 10.44 -22.83 32.77
CA THR A 24 10.87 -21.48 32.46
C THR A 24 10.03 -21.09 31.25
N LYS A 25 9.29 -19.98 31.35
CA LYS A 25 8.48 -19.47 30.25
C LYS A 25 9.47 -19.01 29.18
N VAL A 26 9.94 -19.95 28.36
CA VAL A 26 10.96 -19.67 27.35
C VAL A 26 10.33 -18.69 26.38
N GLY A 27 10.89 -17.47 26.33
CA GLY A 27 10.41 -16.43 25.44
C GLY A 27 10.53 -16.85 23.97
N PRO A 28 9.90 -16.10 23.05
CA PRO A 28 9.93 -16.44 21.64
C PRO A 28 11.37 -16.51 21.13
N SER A 29 11.63 -17.53 20.33
CA SER A 29 12.94 -17.76 19.72
C SER A 29 13.32 -16.61 18.80
N LEU A 30 14.62 -16.48 18.48
CA LEU A 30 15.10 -15.49 17.52
C LEU A 30 14.33 -15.57 16.19
N PHE A 31 14.07 -16.79 15.71
CA PHE A 31 13.30 -17.03 14.48
C PHE A 31 11.87 -16.49 14.57
N GLN A 32 11.19 -16.68 15.71
CA GLN A 32 9.83 -16.14 15.94
C GLN A 32 9.83 -14.60 15.99
N ARG A 33 10.88 -13.99 16.56
CA ARG A 33 11.03 -12.53 16.58
C ARG A 33 11.28 -11.97 15.19
N LEU A 34 12.14 -12.62 14.40
CA LEU A 34 12.45 -12.21 13.03
C LEU A 34 11.25 -12.38 12.09
N SER A 35 10.52 -13.48 12.19
CA SER A 35 9.29 -13.68 11.40
C SER A 35 8.21 -12.66 11.74
N ALA A 36 7.97 -12.40 13.02
CA ALA A 36 7.03 -11.36 13.44
C ALA A 36 7.42 -9.96 12.94
N LEU A 37 8.73 -9.64 12.95
CA LEU A 37 9.22 -8.38 12.39
C LEU A 37 8.92 -8.29 10.88
N ILE A 38 9.24 -9.33 10.12
CA ILE A 38 8.99 -9.36 8.65
C ILE A 38 7.49 -9.21 8.37
N GLU A 39 6.63 -9.93 9.08
CA GLU A 39 5.18 -9.79 8.92
C GLU A 39 4.70 -8.37 9.21
N ASN A 40 5.19 -7.75 10.27
CA ASN A 40 4.83 -6.38 10.62
C ASN A 40 5.28 -5.39 9.55
N LEU A 41 6.48 -5.57 8.98
CA LEU A 41 6.97 -4.74 7.88
C LEU A 41 6.12 -4.90 6.61
N VAL A 42 5.75 -6.13 6.25
CA VAL A 42 4.85 -6.39 5.11
C VAL A 42 3.47 -5.78 5.34
N ARG A 43 2.89 -5.96 6.53
CA ARG A 43 1.58 -5.36 6.89
C ARG A 43 1.64 -3.83 6.87
N LEU A 44 2.72 -3.25 7.37
CA LEU A 44 2.95 -1.81 7.33
C LEU A 44 3.03 -1.33 5.88
N GLY A 45 3.78 -2.00 5.02
CA GLY A 45 3.86 -1.68 3.59
C GLY A 45 2.49 -1.69 2.90
N ILE A 46 1.69 -2.73 3.13
CA ILE A 46 0.32 -2.83 2.57
C ILE A 46 -0.59 -1.70 3.10
N ARG A 47 -0.47 -1.34 4.39
CA ARG A 47 -1.23 -0.23 4.98
C ARG A 47 -0.84 1.11 4.38
N LEU A 48 0.46 1.39 4.27
CA LEU A 48 0.98 2.62 3.69
C LEU A 48 0.57 2.76 2.22
N ALA A 49 0.69 1.69 1.43
CA ALA A 49 0.17 1.68 0.06
C ALA A 49 -1.34 1.96 0.05
N GLY A 50 -2.10 1.34 0.97
CA GLY A 50 -3.52 1.58 1.12
C GLY A 50 -3.89 3.03 1.42
N ILE A 51 -3.10 3.72 2.25
CA ILE A 51 -3.23 5.15 2.55
C ILE A 51 -2.87 5.98 1.32
N GLY A 52 -1.77 5.66 0.64
CA GLY A 52 -1.32 6.34 -0.58
C GLY A 52 -2.40 6.35 -1.67
N PHE A 53 -3.01 5.19 -1.95
CA PHE A 53 -4.13 5.11 -2.90
C PHE A 53 -5.34 5.97 -2.50
N ARG A 54 -5.64 6.06 -1.20
CA ARG A 54 -6.77 6.87 -0.71
C ARG A 54 -6.47 8.34 -0.80
N ALA A 55 -5.30 8.77 -0.33
CA ALA A 55 -4.88 10.16 -0.38
C ALA A 55 -4.71 10.64 -1.83
N GLY A 56 -4.01 9.87 -2.66
CA GLY A 56 -3.83 10.18 -4.08
C GLY A 56 -5.15 10.16 -4.85
N GLY A 57 -6.00 9.16 -4.62
CA GLY A 57 -7.33 9.09 -5.22
C GLY A 57 -8.24 10.25 -4.80
N ALA A 58 -8.26 10.61 -3.52
CA ALA A 58 -9.01 11.76 -3.03
C ALA A 58 -8.49 13.09 -3.59
N GLY A 59 -7.17 13.25 -3.68
CA GLY A 59 -6.54 14.42 -4.30
C GLY A 59 -6.91 14.56 -5.76
N LEU A 60 -6.78 13.49 -6.55
CA LEU A 60 -7.17 13.48 -7.96
C LEU A 60 -8.67 13.77 -8.13
N ALA A 61 -9.51 13.20 -7.28
CA ALA A 61 -10.95 13.46 -7.31
C ALA A 61 -11.27 14.93 -7.01
N ALA A 62 -10.61 15.52 -6.02
CA ALA A 62 -10.74 16.93 -5.69
C ALA A 62 -10.27 17.84 -6.84
N THR A 63 -9.18 17.49 -7.52
CA THR A 63 -8.74 18.19 -8.75
C THR A 63 -9.81 18.10 -9.84
N GLY A 64 -10.42 16.94 -10.02
CA GLY A 64 -11.55 16.76 -10.95
C GLY A 64 -12.72 17.70 -10.64
N VAL A 65 -13.10 17.84 -9.36
CA VAL A 65 -14.12 18.81 -8.92
C VAL A 65 -13.66 20.26 -9.17
N ALA A 66 -12.39 20.58 -8.93
CA ALA A 66 -11.85 21.92 -9.10
C ALA A 66 -11.96 22.42 -10.55
N HIS A 67 -11.88 21.55 -11.54
CA HIS A 67 -12.11 21.90 -12.95
C HIS A 67 -13.51 22.52 -13.18
N PHE A 68 -14.52 22.18 -12.38
CA PHE A 68 -15.87 22.74 -12.51
C PHE A 68 -16.05 24.04 -11.72
N ILE A 69 -15.45 24.13 -10.53
CA ILE A 69 -15.58 25.27 -9.62
C ILE A 69 -14.74 26.45 -10.11
N ALA A 70 -13.47 26.20 -10.45
CA ALA A 70 -12.51 27.21 -10.86
C ALA A 70 -11.74 26.73 -12.10
N PRO A 71 -12.38 26.72 -13.29
CA PRO A 71 -11.78 26.22 -14.54
C PRO A 71 -10.63 27.09 -15.09
N GLN A 72 -10.59 28.38 -14.79
CA GLN A 72 -9.69 29.34 -15.44
C GLN A 72 -8.19 29.01 -15.28
N PRO A 73 -7.70 28.57 -14.10
CA PRO A 73 -6.32 28.11 -13.94
C PRO A 73 -6.01 26.84 -14.76
N PHE A 74 -7.00 25.99 -14.99
CA PHE A 74 -6.82 24.78 -15.80
C PHE A 74 -6.84 25.08 -17.30
N GLU A 75 -7.60 26.09 -17.74
CA GLU A 75 -7.64 26.50 -19.14
C GLU A 75 -6.29 27.02 -19.63
N SER A 76 -5.60 27.84 -18.84
CA SER A 76 -4.28 28.36 -19.22
C SER A 76 -3.27 27.25 -19.46
N LEU A 77 -3.28 26.21 -18.62
CA LEU A 77 -2.44 25.02 -18.76
C LEU A 77 -2.91 24.12 -19.92
N SER A 78 -4.22 23.92 -20.03
CA SER A 78 -4.81 22.98 -20.98
C SER A 78 -4.73 23.45 -22.42
N LYS A 79 -4.61 24.76 -22.67
CA LYS A 79 -4.50 25.33 -24.03
C LYS A 79 -3.39 24.69 -24.86
N VAL A 80 -2.27 24.31 -24.25
CA VAL A 80 -1.15 23.68 -24.96
C VAL A 80 -1.53 22.30 -25.52
N ALA A 81 -2.25 21.50 -24.74
CA ALA A 81 -2.68 20.16 -25.16
C ALA A 81 -4.04 20.16 -25.89
N PHE A 82 -4.86 21.19 -25.68
CA PHE A 82 -6.23 21.32 -26.18
C PHE A 82 -6.51 22.77 -26.62
N PRO A 83 -5.93 23.22 -27.76
CA PRO A 83 -6.06 24.60 -28.21
C PRO A 83 -7.47 24.94 -28.69
N GLU A 84 -8.21 23.96 -29.21
CA GLU A 84 -9.61 24.07 -29.63
C GLU A 84 -10.54 23.61 -28.51
N ASP A 85 -11.63 24.33 -28.29
CA ASP A 85 -12.64 24.04 -27.26
C ASP A 85 -12.05 23.79 -25.85
N THR A 86 -11.00 24.53 -25.46
CA THR A 86 -10.25 24.28 -24.21
C THR A 86 -11.16 24.16 -22.99
N ARG A 87 -12.16 25.04 -22.84
CA ARG A 87 -13.10 25.00 -21.70
C ARG A 87 -13.85 23.67 -21.60
N ARG A 88 -14.26 23.13 -22.74
CA ARG A 88 -14.96 21.84 -22.81
C ARG A 88 -14.02 20.71 -22.41
N TRP A 89 -12.78 20.74 -22.88
CA TRP A 89 -11.76 19.76 -22.49
C TRP A 89 -11.41 19.84 -21.01
N VAL A 90 -11.35 21.03 -20.41
CA VAL A 90 -11.20 21.21 -18.95
C VAL A 90 -12.30 20.48 -18.20
N TYR A 91 -13.57 20.59 -18.62
CA TYR A 91 -14.65 19.83 -17.98
C TYR A 91 -14.58 18.33 -18.21
N GLN A 92 -14.21 17.88 -19.42
CA GLN A 92 -14.07 16.44 -19.72
C GLN A 92 -12.93 15.79 -18.93
N ASN A 93 -11.79 16.50 -18.80
CA ASN A 93 -10.68 16.10 -17.95
C ASN A 93 -11.13 16.08 -16.47
N GLY A 94 -11.89 17.08 -16.04
CA GLY A 94 -12.49 17.14 -14.70
C GLY A 94 -13.35 15.91 -14.36
N VAL A 95 -14.24 15.48 -15.26
CA VAL A 95 -15.03 14.24 -15.09
C VAL A 95 -14.11 13.04 -14.97
N THR A 96 -13.12 12.94 -15.86
CA THR A 96 -12.21 11.80 -15.93
C THR A 96 -11.38 11.66 -14.65
N GLU A 97 -10.79 12.75 -14.18
CA GLU A 97 -10.01 12.79 -12.94
C GLU A 97 -10.87 12.51 -11.70
N LEU A 98 -12.10 13.02 -11.66
CA LEU A 98 -13.05 12.71 -10.60
C LEU A 98 -13.31 11.20 -10.51
N LEU A 99 -13.66 10.56 -11.63
CA LEU A 99 -13.96 9.13 -11.68
C LEU A 99 -12.73 8.27 -11.38
N LEU A 100 -11.57 8.61 -11.94
CA LEU A 100 -10.31 7.90 -11.68
C LEU A 100 -9.86 8.04 -10.23
N GLY A 101 -9.99 9.24 -9.66
CA GLY A 101 -9.67 9.52 -8.26
C GLY A 101 -10.53 8.69 -7.31
N LEU A 102 -11.84 8.66 -7.54
CA LEU A 102 -12.75 7.78 -6.79
C LEU A 102 -12.37 6.30 -6.97
N ALA A 103 -12.13 5.86 -8.21
CA ALA A 103 -11.74 4.48 -8.49
C ALA A 103 -10.45 4.04 -7.78
N LEU A 104 -9.46 4.94 -7.65
CA LEU A 104 -8.23 4.69 -6.91
C LEU A 104 -8.46 4.68 -5.39
N ALA A 105 -9.33 5.56 -4.89
CA ALA A 105 -9.60 5.64 -3.46
C ALA A 105 -10.24 4.36 -2.91
N PHE A 106 -11.17 3.75 -3.66
CA PHE A 106 -11.85 2.51 -3.26
C PHE A 106 -11.03 1.26 -3.60
N ARG A 107 -10.74 0.44 -2.58
CA ARG A 107 -9.89 -0.76 -2.71
C ARG A 107 -10.35 -1.72 -3.81
N ARG A 108 -11.67 -1.87 -4.02
CA ARG A 108 -12.24 -2.80 -5.01
C ARG A 108 -11.99 -2.38 -6.46
N THR A 109 -11.80 -1.08 -6.70
CA THR A 109 -11.69 -0.50 -8.05
C THR A 109 -10.28 -0.03 -8.37
N ARG A 110 -9.31 -0.17 -7.45
CA ARG A 110 -7.93 0.32 -7.63
C ARG A 110 -7.27 -0.14 -8.91
N ILE A 111 -7.42 -1.41 -9.28
CA ILE A 111 -6.79 -1.94 -10.50
C ILE A 111 -7.37 -1.23 -11.73
N VAL A 112 -8.69 -1.09 -11.80
CA VAL A 112 -9.37 -0.36 -12.88
C VAL A 112 -8.94 1.11 -12.88
N GLY A 113 -8.91 1.76 -11.71
CA GLY A 113 -8.45 3.14 -11.57
C GLY A 113 -6.99 3.34 -11.98
N SER A 114 -6.11 2.39 -11.67
CA SER A 114 -4.68 2.45 -12.05
C SER A 114 -4.49 2.25 -13.55
N LEU A 115 -5.14 1.25 -14.15
CA LEU A 115 -5.08 1.02 -15.59
C LEU A 115 -5.71 2.17 -16.37
N GLY A 116 -6.86 2.66 -15.93
CA GLY A 116 -7.52 3.84 -16.49
C GLY A 116 -6.66 5.10 -16.35
N GLY A 117 -5.99 5.28 -15.21
CA GLY A 117 -5.05 6.37 -14.99
C GLY A 117 -3.86 6.33 -15.95
N LEU A 118 -3.27 5.16 -16.16
CA LEU A 118 -2.20 4.98 -17.16
C LEU A 118 -2.67 5.31 -18.57
N ALA A 119 -3.86 4.83 -18.95
CA ALA A 119 -4.45 5.13 -20.25
C ALA A 119 -4.73 6.64 -20.42
N TYR A 120 -5.27 7.29 -19.39
CA TYR A 120 -5.54 8.73 -19.39
C TYR A 120 -4.25 9.55 -19.52
N ILE A 121 -3.18 9.20 -18.77
CA ILE A 121 -1.87 9.85 -18.92
C ILE A 121 -1.36 9.68 -20.36
N GLY A 122 -1.43 8.47 -20.92
CA GLY A 122 -1.04 8.22 -22.31
C GLY A 122 -1.81 9.08 -23.31
N PHE A 123 -3.12 9.23 -23.11
CA PHE A 123 -3.97 10.13 -23.90
C PHE A 123 -3.54 11.60 -23.80
N LEU A 124 -3.33 12.11 -22.58
CA LEU A 124 -2.88 13.50 -22.36
C LEU A 124 -1.53 13.77 -23.03
N VAL A 125 -0.57 12.85 -22.88
CA VAL A 125 0.75 12.94 -23.52
C VAL A 125 0.62 12.95 -25.05
N SER A 126 -0.20 12.05 -25.61
CA SER A 126 -0.46 12.02 -27.05
C SER A 126 -1.03 13.34 -27.57
N ARG A 127 -1.99 13.94 -26.85
CA ARG A 127 -2.57 15.25 -27.20
C ARG A 127 -1.57 16.38 -27.10
N LEU A 128 -0.74 16.39 -26.06
CA LEU A 128 0.31 17.39 -25.86
C LEU A 128 1.32 17.35 -27.01
N ILE A 129 1.86 16.17 -27.33
CA ILE A 129 2.84 16.01 -28.43
C ILE A 129 2.18 16.37 -29.78
N GLY A 130 0.97 15.89 -30.02
CA GLY A 130 0.27 16.07 -31.30
C GLY A 130 -0.08 17.53 -31.61
N ASN A 131 -0.30 18.36 -30.59
CA ASN A 131 -0.65 19.77 -30.77
C ASN A 131 0.53 20.72 -30.59
N ALA A 132 1.57 20.34 -29.82
CA ALA A 132 2.83 21.08 -29.77
C ALA A 132 3.50 21.21 -31.15
N ASN A 133 3.34 20.20 -32.01
CA ASN A 133 3.89 20.22 -33.38
C ASN A 133 3.07 21.05 -34.38
N LYS A 134 1.93 21.62 -33.96
CA LYS A 134 1.01 22.40 -34.80
C LYS A 134 0.98 23.89 -34.44
N SER A 135 1.66 24.26 -33.36
CA SER A 135 1.71 25.62 -32.80
C SER A 135 2.96 26.34 -33.29
#